data_AF-Q6ZYL8-F1
#
_entry.id   AF-Q6ZYL8-F1
#
_cell.length_a   1.000
_cell.length_b   1.000
_cell.length_c   1.000
_cell.angle_alpha   90.00
_cell.angle_beta   90.00
_cell.angle_gamma   90.00
#
_symmetry.space_group_name_H-M   'P 1'
#
loop_
_entity.id
_entity.type
_entity.pdbx_description
1 polymer ?
#
loop_
_entity_poly.entity_id
_entity_poly.type
_entity_poly.pdbx_seq_one_letter_code
_entity_poly.pdbx_strand_id
1 'polypeptide(L)'
;QLYRVDFEGLVENTYTLKVINKAQYEQTFTIKVQGLDNFKYIGKQTFRVNAGQSHNVPLSLVMDPYDLKAPMTEFNFVLSPVGEPDNQISQSSNFFKAR
;
A
#
# COMPACT_ATOMS: atom_id res chain seq x y z
N GLN A 1 -8.08 -4.96 -14.31
CA GLN A 1 -7.59 -6.29 -13.91
C GLN A 1 -7.31 -6.22 -12.42
N LEU A 2 -7.85 -7.12 -11.59
CA LEU A 2 -7.73 -7.04 -10.12
C LEU A 2 -6.42 -7.66 -9.58
N TYR A 3 -5.81 -8.56 -10.36
CA TYR A 3 -4.50 -9.14 -10.08
C TYR A 3 -3.78 -9.51 -11.40
N ARG A 4 -2.46 -9.64 -11.35
CA ARG A 4 -1.63 -10.24 -12.41
C ARG A 4 -0.89 -11.44 -11.83
N VAL A 5 -0.63 -12.46 -12.64
CA VAL A 5 0.31 -13.53 -12.30
C VAL A 5 1.56 -13.33 -13.14
N ASP A 6 2.72 -13.31 -12.50
CA ASP A 6 4.01 -13.21 -13.22
C ASP A 6 4.49 -14.57 -13.71
N PHE A 7 5.66 -14.60 -14.38
CA PHE A 7 6.22 -15.83 -14.94
C PHE A 7 6.63 -16.86 -13.87
N GLU A 8 6.77 -16.44 -12.62
CA GLU A 8 7.12 -17.30 -11.47
C GLU A 8 5.86 -17.82 -10.76
N GLY A 9 4.67 -17.41 -11.20
CA GLY A 9 3.40 -17.80 -10.60
C GLY A 9 2.99 -16.94 -9.40
N LEU A 10 3.71 -15.85 -9.11
CA LEU A 10 3.38 -14.95 -8.01
C LEU A 10 2.19 -14.07 -8.37
N VAL A 11 1.35 -13.79 -7.37
CA VAL A 11 0.17 -12.94 -7.54
C VAL A 11 0.53 -11.50 -7.20
N GLU A 12 0.26 -10.59 -8.12
CA GLU A 12 0.49 -9.15 -7.97
C GLU A 12 -0.85 -8.41 -7.97
N ASN A 13 -1.08 -7.58 -6.95
CA ASN A 13 -2.20 -6.64 -6.90
C ASN A 13 -1.64 -5.21 -6.93
N THR A 14 -2.21 -4.35 -7.78
CA THR A 14 -1.77 -2.96 -7.97
C THR A 14 -2.77 -1.98 -7.38
N TYR A 15 -2.27 -0.94 -6.73
CA TYR A 15 -3.03 0.08 -6.02
C TYR A 15 -2.53 1.49 -6.40
N THR A 16 -3.37 2.49 -6.21
CA THR A 16 -2.97 3.90 -6.24
C THR A 16 -3.55 4.60 -5.04
N LEU A 17 -2.69 4.99 -4.10
CA LEU A 17 -3.10 5.76 -2.93
C LEU A 17 -3.10 7.24 -3.28
N LYS A 18 -4.24 7.91 -3.11
CA LYS A 18 -4.33 9.37 -3.18
C LYS A 18 -4.11 9.93 -1.77
N VAL A 19 -2.99 10.59 -1.57
CA VAL A 19 -2.62 11.22 -0.29
C VAL A 19 -2.76 12.72 -0.40
N ILE A 20 -3.41 13.36 0.58
CA ILE A 20 -3.59 14.82 0.62
C ILE A 20 -2.91 15.34 1.88
N ASN A 21 -1.91 16.21 1.72
CA ASN A 21 -1.34 16.94 2.84
C ASN A 21 -2.24 18.12 3.18
N LYS A 22 -2.88 18.07 4.36
CA LYS A 22 -3.76 19.14 4.86
C LYS A 22 -3.03 20.19 5.69
N ALA A 23 -1.74 19.99 5.99
CA ALA A 23 -0.92 20.97 6.68
C ALA A 23 -0.59 22.15 5.77
N GLN A 24 -0.20 23.26 6.40
CA GLN A 24 0.26 24.49 5.72
C GLN A 24 1.77 24.45 5.41
N TYR A 25 2.43 23.29 5.57
CA TYR A 25 3.85 23.07 5.27
C TYR A 25 4.05 21.70 4.57
N GLU A 26 5.18 21.53 3.87
CA GLU A 26 5.54 20.24 3.24
C GLU A 26 5.71 19.15 4.29
N GLN A 27 5.15 17.97 4.05
CA GLN A 27 5.33 16.80 4.91
C GLN A 27 5.93 15.64 4.11
N THR A 28 6.77 14.84 4.77
CA THR A 28 7.21 13.54 4.27
C THR A 28 6.37 12.46 4.96
N PHE A 29 5.74 11.59 4.18
CA PHE A 29 4.92 10.49 4.70
C PHE A 29 5.59 9.15 4.43
N THR A 30 5.26 8.14 5.23
CA THR A 30 5.60 6.74 5.01
C THR A 30 4.34 5.87 4.96
N ILE A 31 4.32 4.90 4.05
CA ILE A 31 3.29 3.87 3.95
C ILE A 31 3.81 2.56 4.54
N LYS A 32 2.99 1.92 5.37
CA LYS A 32 3.14 0.54 5.83
C LYS A 32 1.93 -0.29 5.42
N VAL A 33 2.11 -1.61 5.39
CA VAL A 33 1.03 -2.59 5.19
C VAL A 33 0.90 -3.42 6.46
N GLN A 34 -0.33 -3.60 6.94
CA GLN A 34 -0.65 -4.39 8.12
C GLN A 34 -1.73 -5.42 7.79
N GLY A 35 -1.61 -6.64 8.32
CA GLY A 35 -2.56 -7.72 8.08
C GLY A 35 -2.22 -8.63 6.88
N LEU A 36 -1.07 -8.41 6.24
CA LEU A 36 -0.47 -9.34 5.28
C LEU A 36 0.92 -9.73 5.78
N ASP A 37 1.27 -11.00 5.59
CA ASP A 37 2.59 -11.55 5.83
C ASP A 37 3.21 -12.00 4.50
N ASN A 38 4.53 -12.20 4.47
CA ASN A 38 5.26 -12.76 3.32
C ASN A 38 5.01 -12.07 1.95
N PHE A 39 4.75 -10.76 1.95
CA PHE A 39 4.53 -9.99 0.73
C PHE A 39 5.77 -9.19 0.33
N LYS A 40 5.91 -8.92 -0.96
CA LYS A 40 6.86 -7.97 -1.53
C LYS A 40 6.13 -6.67 -1.90
N TYR A 41 6.62 -5.56 -1.37
CA TYR A 41 6.14 -4.22 -1.70
C TYR A 41 6.93 -3.66 -2.90
N ILE A 42 6.23 -3.18 -3.93
CA ILE A 42 6.82 -2.54 -5.10
C ILE A 42 6.28 -1.12 -5.19
N GLY A 43 7.16 -0.11 -5.08
CA GLY A 43 6.78 1.30 -5.17
C GLY A 43 7.51 2.16 -4.13
N LYS A 44 7.15 3.44 -4.05
CA LYS A 44 7.70 4.36 -3.04
C LYS A 44 6.97 4.17 -1.71
N GLN A 45 7.71 3.77 -0.67
CA GLN A 45 7.19 3.73 0.69
C GLN A 45 7.25 5.09 1.38
N THR A 46 8.22 5.94 1.01
CA THR A 46 8.40 7.29 1.57
C THR A 46 8.39 8.33 0.46
N PHE A 47 7.62 9.40 0.63
CA PHE A 47 7.44 10.45 -0.38
C PHE A 47 7.05 11.77 0.29
N ARG A 48 7.29 12.88 -0.43
CA ARG A 48 6.98 14.24 0.02
C ARG A 48 5.71 14.73 -0.64
N VAL A 49 4.94 15.52 0.10
CA VAL A 49 3.73 16.19 -0.40
C VAL A 49 3.73 17.63 0.10
N ASN A 50 3.68 18.58 -0.84
CA ASN A 50 3.61 20.01 -0.54
C ASN A 50 2.36 20.36 0.27
N ALA A 51 2.42 21.50 0.97
CA ALA A 51 1.30 22.06 1.71
C ALA A 51 0.02 22.15 0.85
N GLY A 52 -1.09 21.65 1.38
CA GLY A 52 -2.40 21.69 0.71
C GLY A 52 -2.53 20.87 -0.59
N GLN A 53 -1.50 20.12 -0.99
CA GLN A 53 -1.49 19.37 -2.25
C GLN A 53 -1.86 17.90 -2.07
N SER A 54 -2.32 17.30 -3.17
CA SER A 54 -2.52 15.86 -3.29
C SER A 54 -1.44 15.20 -4.13
N HIS A 55 -1.03 13.99 -3.74
CA HIS A 55 -0.08 13.17 -4.48
C HIS A 55 -0.65 11.76 -4.68
N ASN A 56 -0.53 11.24 -5.90
CA ASN A 56 -0.89 9.86 -6.20
C ASN A 56 0.35 8.98 -6.07
N VAL A 57 0.24 7.92 -5.28
CA VAL A 57 1.32 6.97 -5.02
C VAL A 57 0.93 5.61 -5.61
N PRO A 58 1.39 5.29 -6.84
CA PRO A 58 1.21 3.97 -7.41
C PRO A 58 2.13 2.96 -6.70
N LEU A 59 1.60 1.80 -6.38
CA LEU A 59 2.33 0.70 -5.76
C LEU A 59 1.70 -0.65 -6.12
N SER A 60 2.45 -1.73 -5.99
CA SER A 60 1.94 -3.10 -6.03
C SER A 60 2.37 -3.90 -4.80
N LEU A 61 1.55 -4.87 -4.43
CA LEU A 61 1.89 -5.93 -3.47
C LEU A 61 1.96 -7.25 -4.24
N VAL A 62 3.02 -8.02 -4.02
CA VAL A 62 3.23 -9.34 -4.64
C VAL A 62 3.31 -10.40 -3.55
N MET A 63 2.60 -11.51 -3.72
CA MET A 63 2.56 -12.62 -2.76
C MET A 63 2.60 -13.96 -3.46
N ASP A 64 3.15 -14.96 -2.78
CA ASP A 64 3.06 -16.36 -3.21
C ASP A 64 1.61 -16.86 -3.03
N PRO A 65 0.99 -17.50 -4.04
CA PRO A 65 -0.35 -18.07 -3.93
C PRO A 65 -0.53 -19.12 -2.82
N TYR A 66 0.54 -19.75 -2.32
CA TYR A 66 0.51 -20.66 -1.18
C TYR A 66 0.25 -19.94 0.15
N ASP A 67 0.69 -18.69 0.30
CA ASP A 67 0.42 -17.87 1.48
C ASP A 67 -1.05 -17.37 1.51
N LEU A 68 -1.72 -17.40 0.36
CA LEU A 68 -3.10 -16.94 0.19
C LEU A 68 -4.10 -18.06 0.55
N LYS A 69 -4.53 -18.06 1.81
CA LYS A 69 -5.48 -19.03 2.39
C LYS A 69 -6.93 -18.81 1.96
N ALA A 70 -7.26 -17.63 1.44
CA ALA A 70 -8.60 -17.27 0.99
C ALA A 70 -8.55 -16.62 -0.40
N PRO A 71 -9.65 -16.61 -1.16
CA PRO A 71 -9.74 -15.90 -2.44
C PRO A 71 -9.48 -14.40 -2.30
N MET A 72 -9.77 -13.85 -1.12
CA MET A 72 -9.58 -12.46 -0.76
C MET A 72 -9.06 -12.38 0.67
N THR A 73 -8.07 -11.52 0.89
CA THR A 73 -7.50 -11.22 2.22
C THR A 73 -7.58 -9.73 2.47
N GLU A 74 -8.30 -9.31 3.50
CA GLU A 74 -8.37 -7.91 3.92
C GLU A 74 -7.07 -7.50 4.61
N PHE A 75 -6.60 -6.29 4.34
CA PHE A 75 -5.43 -5.70 4.97
C PHE A 75 -5.57 -4.19 5.05
N ASN A 76 -4.61 -3.52 5.70
CA ASN A 76 -4.60 -2.08 5.84
C ASN A 76 -3.35 -1.44 5.24
N PHE A 77 -3.55 -0.36 4.48
CA PHE A 77 -2.50 0.63 4.26
C PHE A 77 -2.49 1.60 5.43
N VAL A 78 -1.33 1.77 6.05
CA VAL A 78 -1.14 2.68 7.18
C VAL A 78 -0.19 3.79 6.74
N LEU A 79 -0.66 5.03 6.80
CA LEU A 79 0.10 6.22 6.43
C LEU A 79 0.40 7.04 7.68
N SER A 80 1.65 7.48 7.84
CA SER A 80 2.03 8.43 8.91
C SER A 80 3.11 9.41 8.43
N PRO A 81 3.19 10.62 9.01
CA PRO A 81 4.34 11.50 8.82
C PRO A 81 5.63 10.84 9.35
N VAL A 82 6.74 11.08 8.66
CA VAL A 82 8.05 10.62 9.13
C VAL A 82 8.40 11.31 10.45
N GLY A 83 8.75 10.52 11.46
CA GLY A 83 9.06 11.02 12.81
C GLY A 83 7.85 11.10 13.75
N GLU A 84 6.63 10.92 13.25
CA GLU A 84 5.39 10.96 14.04
C GLU A 84 4.54 9.68 13.80
N PRO A 85 5.04 8.49 14.16
CA PRO A 85 4.35 7.23 13.87
C PRO A 85 2.97 7.11 14.54
N ASP A 86 2.76 7.80 15.67
CA ASP A 86 1.47 7.80 16.39
C ASP A 86 0.39 8.61 15.66
N ASN A 87 0.80 9.54 14.79
CA ASN A 87 -0.09 10.34 13.95
C ASN A 87 -0.38 9.59 12.64
N GLN A 88 -1.09 8.47 12.74
CA GLN A 88 -1.33 7.58 11.61
C GLN A 88 -2.80 7.52 11.19
N ILE A 89 -3.02 7.26 9.91
CA ILE A 89 -4.32 6.91 9.34
C ILE A 89 -4.25 5.50 8.74
N SER A 90 -5.33 4.74 8.87
CA SER A 90 -5.47 3.41 8.29
C SER A 90 -6.56 3.39 7.23
N GLN A 91 -6.34 2.65 6.14
CA GLN A 91 -7.32 2.40 5.09
C GLN A 91 -7.35 0.92 4.73
N SER A 92 -8.49 0.27 4.97
CA SER A 92 -8.71 -1.13 4.56
C SER A 92 -8.66 -1.29 3.05
N SER A 93 -8.12 -2.41 2.60
CA SER A 93 -8.11 -2.86 1.22
C SER A 93 -8.11 -4.38 1.15
N ASN A 94 -8.15 -4.92 -0.07
CA ASN A 94 -8.21 -6.35 -0.32
C ASN A 94 -7.09 -6.79 -1.24
N PHE A 95 -6.46 -7.90 -0.89
CA PHE A 95 -5.56 -8.65 -1.75
C PHE A 95 -6.34 -9.82 -2.35
N PHE A 96 -6.33 -9.93 -3.69
CA PHE A 96 -7.04 -10.95 -4.44
C PHE A 96 -6.09 -12.04 -4.92
N LYS A 97 -6.44 -13.30 -4.65
CA LYS A 97 -5.74 -14.48 -5.16
C LYS A 97 -6.04 -14.69 -6.65
N ALA A 98 -5.07 -15.24 -7.40
CA ALA A 98 -5.30 -15.73 -8.74
C ALA A 98 -6.24 -16.95 -8.74
N ARG A 99 -7.15 -17.04 -9.72
CA ARG A 99 -8.10 -18.15 -9.83
C ARG A 99 -7.42 -19.45 -10.25
#